data_AF-A0A1V5QM14-F1
#
_entry.id   AF-A0A1V5QM14-F1
#
_cell.length_a   1.000
_cell.length_b   1.000
_cell.length_c   1.000
_cell.angle_alpha   90.00
_cell.angle_beta   90.00
_cell.angle_gamma   90.00
#
_symmetry.space_group_name_H-M   'P 1'
#
loop_
_entity.id
_entity.type
_entity.pdbx_description
1 polymer ?
#
loop_
_entity_poly.entity_id
_entity_poly.type
_entity_poly.pdbx_seq_one_letter_code
_entity_poly.pdbx_strand_id
1 'polypeptide(L)'
;MSEKEPRVLDKVKEISSKLEEEGYRVEVDLTDKRPGEKYYYWEMKGVPIRIEIGPRDLAEEKVLLYRRDVDKKFPVFEKDLVEEIKKQGAELSENLKKNALKKFEGLIKDVKSIEEVKSVVGKGIARANFCSTKRDGEACAEVIEKETGGKIRGTRIDVEEKLIGEGKCIVCGKKANKVVYIAKDY
;
A
#
# COMPACT_ATOMS: atom_id res chain seq x y z
N MET A 1 6.39 -0.98 39.70
CA MET A 1 5.24 -0.15 39.26
C MET A 1 5.70 1.28 39.28
N SER A 2 5.98 1.92 38.13
CA SER A 2 6.17 3.38 38.15
C SER A 2 4.78 3.99 38.24
N GLU A 3 4.48 4.73 39.30
CA GLU A 3 3.30 5.58 39.36
C GLU A 3 3.27 6.42 38.07
N LYS A 4 2.24 6.22 37.24
CA LYS A 4 2.04 7.07 36.06
C LYS A 4 1.75 8.46 36.60
N GLU A 5 2.63 9.40 36.27
CA GLU A 5 2.54 10.77 36.75
C GLU A 5 1.14 11.34 36.43
N PRO A 6 0.36 11.79 37.43
CA PRO A 6 -1.04 12.20 37.23
C PRO A 6 -1.20 13.21 36.09
N ARG A 7 -0.25 14.14 35.97
CA ARG A 7 -0.18 15.14 34.91
C ARG A 7 -0.11 14.53 33.50
N VAL A 8 0.58 13.40 33.32
CA VAL A 8 0.66 12.70 32.03
C VAL A 8 -0.69 12.07 31.70
N LEU A 9 -1.34 11.43 32.67
CA LEU A 9 -2.64 10.79 32.46
C LEU A 9 -3.74 11.79 32.11
N ASP A 10 -3.76 12.94 32.78
CA ASP A 10 -4.72 13.99 32.49
C ASP A 10 -4.52 14.54 31.08
N LYS A 11 -3.27 14.75 30.68
CA LYS A 11 -2.95 15.23 29.34
C LYS A 11 -3.27 14.21 28.24
N VAL A 12 -3.05 12.92 28.51
CA VAL A 12 -3.46 11.84 27.60
C VAL A 12 -4.97 11.87 27.35
N LYS A 13 -5.79 12.03 28.41
CA LYS A 13 -7.25 12.12 28.30
C LYS A 13 -7.71 13.37 27.55
N GLU A 14 -7.06 14.50 27.79
CA GLU A 14 -7.36 15.77 27.10
C GLU A 14 -7.09 15.62 25.60
N ILE A 15 -5.91 15.13 25.23
CA ILE A 15 -5.53 14.94 23.82
C ILE A 15 -6.43 13.89 23.15
N SER A 16 -6.74 12.76 23.81
CA SER A 16 -7.63 11.75 23.21
C SER A 16 -9.01 12.33 22.94
N SER A 17 -9.60 13.04 23.90
CA SER A 17 -10.95 13.62 23.75
C SER A 17 -10.97 14.64 22.61
N LYS A 18 -9.98 15.52 22.54
CA LYS A 18 -9.83 16.50 21.46
C LYS A 18 -9.74 15.84 20.08
N LEU A 19 -9.02 14.73 19.96
CA LEU A 19 -8.90 14.01 18.69
C LEU A 19 -10.19 13.23 18.33
N GLU A 20 -10.89 12.69 19.32
CA GLU A 20 -12.20 12.07 19.11
C GLU A 20 -13.24 13.09 18.65
N GLU A 21 -13.23 14.31 19.20
CA GLU A 21 -14.08 15.43 18.78
C GLU A 21 -13.81 15.85 17.32
N GLU A 22 -12.56 15.77 16.87
CA GLU A 22 -12.16 15.96 15.46
C GLU A 22 -12.50 14.76 14.55
N GLY A 23 -13.12 13.71 15.11
CA GLY A 23 -13.61 12.54 14.38
C GLY A 23 -12.58 11.43 14.19
N TYR A 24 -11.42 11.47 14.87
CA TYR A 24 -10.44 10.40 14.83
C TYR A 24 -10.84 9.24 15.76
N ARG A 25 -10.51 8.01 15.35
CA ARG A 25 -10.56 6.85 16.26
C ARG A 25 -9.27 6.82 17.07
N VAL A 26 -9.40 6.98 18.38
CA VAL A 26 -8.27 7.02 19.31
C VAL A 26 -8.31 5.80 20.22
N GLU A 27 -7.13 5.25 20.52
CA GLU A 27 -6.97 4.14 21.45
C GLU A 27 -5.83 4.50 22.41
N VAL A 28 -6.11 4.45 23.71
CA VAL A 28 -5.15 4.84 24.75
C VAL A 28 -4.59 3.60 25.44
N ASP A 29 -3.31 3.30 25.18
CA ASP A 29 -2.63 2.17 25.83
C ASP A 29 -2.11 2.54 27.23
N LEU A 30 -2.99 2.36 28.23
CA LEU A 30 -2.65 2.51 29.65
C LEU A 30 -2.13 1.21 30.29
N THR A 31 -1.72 0.19 29.52
CA THR A 31 -1.16 -1.04 30.11
C THR A 31 0.17 -0.77 30.83
N ASP A 32 0.58 -1.64 31.74
CA ASP A 32 1.88 -1.54 32.44
C ASP A 32 3.04 -2.18 31.67
N LYS A 33 2.82 -2.51 30.39
CA LYS A 33 3.87 -3.02 29.50
C LYS A 33 4.96 -1.98 29.31
N ARG A 34 6.19 -2.44 29.10
CA ARG A 34 7.32 -1.55 28.76
C ARG A 34 7.02 -0.81 27.45
N PRO A 35 7.46 0.45 27.27
CA PRO A 35 7.20 1.23 26.06
C PRO A 35 7.54 0.49 24.76
N GLY A 36 8.68 -0.19 24.70
CA GLY A 36 9.07 -0.98 23.53
C GLY A 36 8.09 -2.10 23.16
N GLU A 37 7.48 -2.76 24.16
CA GLU A 37 6.46 -3.80 23.91
C GLU A 37 5.17 -3.19 23.37
N LYS A 38 4.80 -2.00 23.83
CA LYS A 38 3.65 -1.25 23.30
C LYS A 38 3.90 -0.83 21.85
N TYR A 39 5.08 -0.28 21.57
CA TYR A 39 5.45 0.16 20.21
C TYR A 39 5.33 -0.98 19.22
N TYR A 40 5.95 -2.12 19.53
CA TYR A 40 5.88 -3.32 18.70
C TYR A 40 4.44 -3.79 18.48
N TYR A 41 3.64 -3.84 19.55
CA TYR A 41 2.24 -4.28 19.45
C TYR A 41 1.44 -3.40 18.48
N TRP A 42 1.53 -2.07 18.60
CA TRP A 42 0.77 -1.15 17.75
C TRP A 42 1.32 -1.05 16.32
N GLU A 43 2.63 -1.22 16.14
CA GLU A 43 3.25 -1.29 14.81
C GLU A 43 2.86 -2.56 14.06
N MET A 44 2.75 -3.69 14.76
CA MET A 44 2.23 -4.96 14.24
C MET A 44 0.75 -4.86 13.86
N LYS A 45 -0.05 -4.10 14.63
CA LYS A 45 -1.46 -3.81 14.31
C LYS A 45 -1.61 -2.84 13.14
N GLY A 46 -0.53 -2.22 12.66
CA GLY A 46 -0.55 -1.29 11.54
C GLY A 46 -1.20 0.05 11.88
N VAL A 47 -1.14 0.48 13.15
CA VAL A 47 -1.65 1.80 13.54
C VAL A 47 -0.86 2.88 12.79
N PRO A 48 -1.52 3.80 12.05
CA PRO A 48 -0.84 4.73 11.14
C PRO A 48 -0.01 5.79 11.87
N ILE A 49 -0.57 6.34 12.95
CA ILE A 49 0.02 7.40 13.77
C ILE A 49 -0.06 6.99 15.23
N ARG A 50 1.06 7.11 15.95
CA ARG A 50 1.14 6.92 17.40
C ARG A 50 1.64 8.20 18.05
N ILE A 51 1.00 8.61 19.13
CA ILE A 51 1.40 9.78 19.93
C ILE A 51 2.03 9.27 21.22
N GLU A 52 3.25 9.69 21.50
CA GLU A 52 3.98 9.37 22.72
C GLU A 52 4.01 10.62 23.61
N ILE A 53 3.51 10.47 24.83
CA ILE A 53 3.38 11.55 25.80
C ILE A 53 4.23 11.19 27.01
N GLY A 54 5.34 11.91 27.18
CA GLY A 54 6.27 11.75 28.29
C GLY A 54 6.37 13.01 29.14
N PRO A 55 6.75 12.91 30.42
CA PRO A 55 6.80 14.07 31.32
C PRO A 55 7.80 15.13 30.86
N ARG A 56 8.88 14.72 30.18
CA ARG A 56 9.89 15.62 29.62
C ARG A 56 9.33 16.47 28.47
N ASP A 57 8.63 15.85 27.53
CA ASP A 57 8.05 16.56 26.39
C ASP A 57 6.91 17.47 26.83
N LEU A 58 6.13 17.04 27.84
CA LEU A 58 5.07 17.87 28.45
C LEU A 58 5.60 19.12 29.16
N ALA A 59 6.82 19.08 29.70
CA ALA A 59 7.45 20.28 30.28
C ALA A 59 7.76 21.33 29.20
N GLU A 60 7.86 20.91 27.93
CA GLU A 60 8.11 21.77 26.77
C GLU A 60 6.86 21.98 25.90
N GLU A 61 5.66 21.60 26.39
CA GLU A 61 4.40 21.67 25.66
C GLU A 61 4.43 20.93 24.31
N LYS A 62 5.15 19.81 24.27
CA LYS A 62 5.32 18.96 23.09
C LYS A 62 4.83 17.55 23.35
N VAL A 63 4.51 16.89 22.25
CA VAL A 63 4.31 15.44 22.17
C VAL A 63 5.14 14.87 21.02
N LEU A 64 5.41 13.57 21.06
CA LEU A 64 6.17 12.92 20.01
C LEU A 64 5.23 12.13 19.10
N LEU A 65 5.22 12.46 17.82
CA LEU A 65 4.36 11.82 16.83
C LEU A 65 5.20 10.83 16.02
N TYR A 66 4.78 9.56 16.01
CA TYR A 66 5.38 8.47 15.24
C TYR A 66 4.51 8.10 14.03
N ARG A 67 5.14 7.96 12.86
CA ARG A 67 4.50 7.51 11.61
C ARG A 67 4.96 6.13 11.19
N ARG A 68 3.99 5.24 10.96
CA ARG A 68 4.23 3.84 10.63
C ARG A 68 4.76 3.58 9.21
N ASP A 69 4.37 4.41 8.24
CA ASP A 69 4.73 4.23 6.83
C ASP A 69 6.19 4.59 6.54
N VAL A 70 6.75 5.53 7.31
CA VAL A 70 8.13 6.03 7.16
C VAL A 70 9.06 5.66 8.31
N ASP A 71 8.52 5.07 9.38
CA ASP A 71 9.25 4.71 10.61
C ASP A 71 10.02 5.90 11.22
N LYS A 72 9.33 7.04 11.36
CA LYS A 72 9.91 8.29 11.86
C LYS A 72 9.14 8.84 13.06
N LYS A 73 9.89 9.46 13.97
CA LYS A 73 9.36 10.25 15.09
C LYS A 73 9.71 11.72 14.89
N PHE A 74 8.80 12.60 15.25
CA PHE A 74 9.06 14.04 15.24
C PHE A 74 8.29 14.73 16.38
N PRO A 75 8.92 15.70 17.06
CA PRO A 75 8.26 16.47 18.10
C PRO A 75 7.26 17.44 17.48
N VAL A 76 6.10 17.57 18.12
CA VAL A 76 5.01 18.46 17.70
C VAL A 76 4.56 19.25 18.92
N PHE A 77 4.38 20.56 18.77
CA PHE A 77 3.78 21.38 19.83
C PHE A 77 2.31 20.99 20.00
N GLU A 78 1.86 20.90 21.25
CA GLU A 78 0.49 20.46 21.56
C GLU A 78 -0.58 21.34 20.90
N LYS A 79 -0.33 22.65 20.84
CA LYS A 79 -1.22 23.61 20.16
C LYS A 79 -1.43 23.31 18.67
N ASP A 80 -0.43 22.73 18.00
CA ASP A 80 -0.42 22.47 16.56
C ASP A 80 -0.78 21.01 16.25
N LEU A 81 -1.05 20.18 17.28
CA LEU A 81 -1.17 18.73 17.17
C LEU A 81 -2.27 18.27 16.19
N VAL A 82 -3.44 18.90 16.23
CA VAL A 82 -4.58 18.51 15.36
C VAL A 82 -4.28 18.80 13.90
N GLU A 83 -3.71 19.99 13.61
CA GLU A 83 -3.31 20.38 12.27
C GLU A 83 -2.22 19.46 11.74
N GLU A 84 -1.22 19.16 12.57
CA GLU A 84 -0.13 18.27 12.19
C GLU A 84 -0.65 16.85 11.94
N ILE A 85 -1.53 16.29 12.77
CA ILE A 85 -2.15 14.97 12.52
C ILE A 85 -2.88 14.94 11.19
N LYS A 86 -3.67 15.99 10.87
CA LYS A 86 -4.39 16.09 9.60
C LYS A 86 -3.44 16.08 8.41
N LYS A 87 -2.37 16.88 8.46
CA LYS A 87 -1.33 16.94 7.44
C LYS A 87 -0.62 15.60 7.29
N GLN A 88 -0.20 15.00 8.41
CA GLN A 88 0.53 13.73 8.44
C GLN A 88 -0.35 12.57 7.93
N GLY A 89 -1.66 12.58 8.21
CA GLY A 89 -2.61 11.62 7.66
C GLY A 89 -2.79 11.73 6.15
N ALA A 90 -2.82 12.95 5.61
CA ALA A 90 -2.87 13.18 4.15
C ALA A 90 -1.59 12.68 3.46
N GLU A 91 -0.43 13.05 3.98
CA GLU A 91 0.87 12.59 3.46
C GLU A 91 1.03 11.07 3.56
N LEU A 92 0.57 10.44 4.64
CA LEU A 92 0.59 8.98 4.81
C LEU A 92 -0.23 8.30 3.71
N SER A 93 -1.42 8.81 3.44
CA SER A 93 -2.30 8.27 2.39
C SER A 93 -1.67 8.40 1.00
N GLU A 94 -1.06 9.56 0.71
CA GLU A 94 -0.34 9.79 -0.54
C GLU A 94 0.87 8.86 -0.69
N ASN A 95 1.69 8.73 0.35
CA ASN A 95 2.87 7.85 0.35
C ASN A 95 2.49 6.40 0.10
N LEU A 96 1.48 5.88 0.81
CA LEU A 96 1.01 4.52 0.62
C LEU A 96 0.51 4.30 -0.81
N LYS A 97 -0.30 5.22 -1.34
CA LYS A 97 -0.79 5.15 -2.73
C LYS A 97 0.36 5.16 -3.74
N LYS A 98 1.31 6.09 -3.59
CA LYS A 98 2.48 6.22 -4.46
C LYS A 98 3.34 4.96 -4.43
N ASN A 99 3.61 4.42 -3.25
CA ASN A 99 4.42 3.21 -3.09
C ASN A 99 3.71 1.98 -3.68
N ALA A 100 2.41 1.84 -3.45
CA ALA A 100 1.60 0.77 -4.02
C ALA A 100 1.55 0.83 -5.55
N LEU A 101 1.32 2.01 -6.13
CA LEU A 101 1.32 2.22 -7.58
C LEU A 101 2.68 1.93 -8.20
N LYS A 102 3.76 2.46 -7.62
CA LYS A 102 5.12 2.19 -8.09
C LYS A 102 5.45 0.69 -8.07
N LYS A 103 5.04 -0.02 -7.01
CA LYS A 103 5.20 -1.47 -6.93
C LYS A 103 4.37 -2.16 -8.01
N PHE A 104 3.10 -1.81 -8.14
CA PHE A 104 2.19 -2.36 -9.13
C PHE A 104 2.71 -2.20 -10.56
N GLU A 105 3.10 -0.99 -10.95
CA GLU A 105 3.70 -0.69 -12.26
C GLU A 105 5.00 -1.45 -12.47
N GLY A 106 5.84 -1.56 -11.44
CA GLY A 106 7.10 -2.32 -11.48
C GLY A 106 6.90 -3.83 -11.69
N LEU A 107 5.73 -4.37 -11.32
CA LEU A 107 5.36 -5.78 -11.52
C LEU A 107 4.81 -6.07 -12.91
N ILE A 108 4.45 -5.04 -13.68
CA ILE A 108 4.01 -5.20 -15.07
C ILE A 108 5.25 -5.31 -15.96
N LYS A 109 5.31 -6.36 -16.79
CA LYS A 109 6.40 -6.59 -17.74
C LYS A 109 5.85 -6.87 -19.12
N ASP A 110 6.35 -6.13 -20.11
CA ASP A 110 6.09 -6.41 -21.51
C ASP A 110 6.77 -7.71 -21.90
N VAL A 111 6.03 -8.59 -22.56
CA VAL A 111 6.52 -9.90 -23.01
C VAL A 111 6.22 -10.12 -24.49
N LYS A 112 7.11 -10.86 -25.16
CA LYS A 112 7.05 -11.14 -26.59
C LYS A 112 6.98 -12.62 -26.92
N SER A 113 7.19 -13.51 -25.94
CA SER A 113 7.09 -14.96 -26.12
C SER A 113 6.41 -15.65 -24.94
N ILE A 114 6.02 -16.90 -25.13
CA ILE A 114 5.41 -17.73 -24.09
C ILE A 114 6.41 -18.06 -22.98
N GLU A 115 7.70 -18.22 -23.30
CA GLU A 115 8.77 -18.41 -22.32
C GLU A 115 8.92 -17.19 -21.39
N GLU A 116 8.86 -15.98 -21.96
CA GLU A 116 8.88 -14.74 -21.17
C GLU A 116 7.65 -14.65 -20.25
N VAL A 117 6.47 -15.08 -20.72
CA VAL A 117 5.27 -15.17 -19.87
C VAL A 117 5.53 -16.11 -18.69
N LYS A 118 6.11 -17.31 -18.89
CA LYS A 118 6.44 -18.25 -17.80
C LYS A 118 7.37 -17.62 -16.75
N SER A 119 8.30 -16.78 -17.18
CA SER A 119 9.26 -16.13 -16.27
C SER A 119 8.62 -15.05 -15.36
N VAL A 120 7.54 -14.42 -15.84
CA VAL A 120 6.84 -13.32 -15.16
C VAL A 120 5.65 -13.83 -14.33
N VAL A 121 4.89 -14.78 -14.87
CA VAL A 121 3.67 -15.31 -14.25
C VAL A 121 3.99 -15.95 -12.90
N GLY A 122 3.28 -15.52 -11.85
CA GLY A 122 3.53 -15.91 -10.45
C GLY A 122 4.48 -14.99 -9.68
N LYS A 123 5.19 -14.10 -10.37
CA LYS A 123 5.99 -13.02 -9.77
C LYS A 123 5.43 -11.63 -10.06
N GLY A 124 4.65 -11.48 -11.13
CA GLY A 124 4.05 -10.23 -11.57
C GLY A 124 2.99 -10.43 -12.64
N ILE A 125 2.81 -9.42 -13.49
CA ILE A 125 1.79 -9.36 -14.53
C ILE A 125 2.48 -9.23 -15.88
N ALA A 126 2.24 -10.17 -16.79
CA ALA A 126 2.77 -10.12 -18.14
C ALA A 126 1.82 -9.34 -19.06
N ARG A 127 2.32 -8.28 -19.70
CA ARG A 127 1.61 -7.46 -20.68
C ARG A 127 2.02 -7.91 -22.08
N ALA A 128 1.07 -8.44 -22.85
CA ALA A 128 1.36 -9.13 -24.11
C ALA A 128 0.41 -8.73 -25.23
N ASN A 129 0.92 -8.75 -26.46
CA ASN A 129 0.08 -8.63 -27.65
C ASN A 129 -0.77 -9.90 -27.87
N PHE A 130 -2.04 -9.72 -28.18
CA PHE A 130 -2.99 -10.82 -28.35
C PHE A 130 -3.87 -10.66 -29.58
N CYS A 131 -4.21 -11.79 -30.22
CA CYS A 131 -4.93 -11.81 -31.48
C CYS A 131 -6.35 -11.23 -31.36
N SER A 132 -7.10 -11.62 -30.33
CA SER A 132 -8.48 -11.19 -30.13
C SER A 132 -8.95 -11.44 -28.70
N THR A 133 -9.82 -10.57 -28.17
CA THR A 133 -10.53 -10.78 -26.90
C THR A 133 -11.92 -11.41 -27.09
N LYS A 134 -12.23 -11.88 -28.31
CA LYS A 134 -13.46 -12.61 -28.64
C LYS A 134 -13.17 -14.11 -28.75
N ARG A 135 -14.17 -14.90 -29.14
CA ARG A 135 -14.10 -16.38 -29.25
C ARG A 135 -12.96 -16.88 -30.14
N ASP A 136 -12.57 -16.14 -31.18
CA ASP A 136 -11.46 -16.50 -32.07
C ASP A 136 -10.07 -16.44 -31.39
N GLY A 137 -9.97 -15.80 -30.21
CA GLY A 137 -8.76 -15.78 -29.38
C GLY A 137 -8.68 -16.92 -28.35
N GLU A 138 -9.75 -17.68 -28.14
CA GLU A 138 -9.87 -18.69 -27.07
C GLU A 138 -8.78 -19.77 -27.15
N ALA A 139 -8.51 -20.29 -28.36
CA ALA A 139 -7.44 -21.25 -28.58
C ALA A 139 -6.05 -20.73 -28.16
N CYS A 140 -5.78 -19.44 -28.37
CA CYS A 140 -4.52 -18.82 -27.92
C CYS A 140 -4.50 -18.63 -26.39
N ALA A 141 -5.65 -18.34 -25.78
CA ALA A 141 -5.76 -18.19 -24.34
C ALA A 141 -5.52 -19.54 -23.62
N GLU A 142 -6.08 -20.63 -24.16
CA GLU A 142 -5.83 -21.98 -23.64
C GLU A 142 -4.36 -22.38 -23.69
N VAL A 143 -3.64 -22.02 -24.75
CA VAL A 143 -2.19 -22.30 -24.85
C VAL A 143 -1.44 -21.58 -23.73
N ILE A 144 -1.74 -20.29 -23.51
CA ILE A 144 -1.14 -19.53 -22.40
C ILE A 144 -1.42 -20.21 -21.06
N GLU A 145 -2.67 -20.62 -20.82
CA GLU A 145 -3.05 -21.26 -19.56
C GLU A 145 -2.33 -22.60 -19.36
N LYS A 146 -2.36 -23.48 -20.37
CA LYS A 146 -1.74 -24.82 -20.31
C LYS A 146 -0.22 -24.74 -20.16
N GLU A 147 0.42 -23.80 -20.85
CA GLU A 147 1.88 -23.73 -20.87
C GLU A 147 2.49 -22.90 -19.75
N THR A 148 1.77 -21.90 -19.24
CA THR A 148 2.32 -20.92 -18.28
C THR A 148 1.65 -20.98 -16.91
N GLY A 149 0.47 -21.60 -16.81
CA GLY A 149 -0.37 -21.55 -15.63
C GLY A 149 -0.93 -20.15 -15.34
N GLY A 150 -0.75 -19.18 -16.25
CA GLY A 150 -1.31 -17.84 -16.17
C GLY A 150 -2.59 -17.74 -16.99
N LYS A 151 -3.54 -16.92 -16.52
CA LYS A 151 -4.79 -16.65 -17.23
C LYS A 151 -4.80 -15.21 -17.74
N ILE A 152 -5.45 -14.99 -18.88
CA ILE A 152 -5.74 -13.65 -19.36
C ILE A 152 -6.73 -12.99 -18.39
N ARG A 153 -6.32 -11.89 -17.76
CA ARG A 153 -7.14 -11.11 -16.82
C ARG A 153 -7.99 -10.06 -17.53
N GLY A 154 -7.63 -9.74 -18.76
CA GLY A 154 -8.37 -8.82 -19.63
C GLY A 154 -7.48 -7.75 -20.24
N THR A 155 -8.14 -6.68 -20.67
CA THR A 155 -7.52 -5.48 -21.24
C THR A 155 -7.88 -4.28 -20.39
N ARG A 156 -7.04 -3.25 -20.41
CA ARG A 156 -7.39 -1.96 -19.81
C ARG A 156 -8.44 -1.24 -20.66
N ILE A 157 -9.39 -0.61 -19.99
CA ILE A 157 -10.45 0.20 -20.61
C ILE A 157 -10.14 1.69 -20.56
N ASP A 158 -9.26 2.08 -19.64
CA ASP A 158 -8.88 3.46 -19.34
C ASP A 158 -7.71 3.96 -20.21
N VAL A 159 -7.06 3.07 -20.95
CA VAL A 159 -5.91 3.39 -21.80
C VAL A 159 -6.05 2.68 -23.14
N GLU A 160 -5.78 3.43 -24.22
CA GLU A 160 -5.56 2.83 -25.54
C GLU A 160 -4.14 2.28 -25.61
N GLU A 161 -4.03 0.97 -25.43
CA GLU A 161 -2.74 0.27 -25.39
C GLU A 161 -2.05 0.25 -26.76
N LYS A 162 -0.81 0.74 -26.81
CA LYS A 162 0.05 0.59 -27.98
C LYS A 162 0.59 -0.84 -28.04
N LEU A 163 0.49 -1.46 -29.22
CA LEU A 163 1.07 -2.78 -29.45
C LEU A 163 2.59 -2.77 -29.22
N ILE A 164 3.08 -3.86 -28.66
CA ILE A 164 4.50 -4.04 -28.34
C ILE A 164 5.24 -4.49 -29.60
N GLY A 165 6.31 -3.78 -29.99
CA GLY A 165 7.16 -4.18 -31.13
C GLY A 165 6.38 -4.37 -32.44
N GLU A 166 6.54 -5.54 -33.08
CA GLU A 166 5.93 -5.86 -34.38
C GLU A 166 4.41 -6.07 -34.34
N GLY A 167 3.77 -6.01 -33.16
CA GLY A 167 2.32 -6.13 -33.06
C GLY A 167 1.77 -7.51 -33.43
N LYS A 168 2.54 -8.58 -33.19
CA LYS A 168 2.12 -9.97 -33.40
C LYS A 168 1.62 -10.60 -32.10
N CYS A 169 0.64 -11.48 -32.20
CA CYS A 169 0.15 -12.28 -31.09
C CYS A 169 1.25 -13.23 -30.60
N ILE A 170 1.46 -13.26 -29.28
CA ILE A 170 2.52 -14.08 -28.65
C ILE A 170 2.34 -15.60 -28.81
N VAL A 171 1.16 -16.06 -29.22
CA VAL A 171 0.86 -17.49 -29.45
C VAL A 171 0.86 -17.83 -30.94
N CYS A 172 -0.04 -17.22 -31.71
CA CYS A 172 -0.28 -17.63 -33.11
C CYS A 172 0.51 -16.83 -34.15
N GLY A 173 1.26 -15.80 -33.75
CA GLY A 173 2.04 -14.95 -34.66
C GLY A 173 1.23 -14.04 -35.60
N LYS A 174 -0.11 -14.16 -35.63
CA LYS A 174 -1.00 -13.27 -36.39
C LYS A 174 -0.95 -11.84 -35.87
N LYS A 175 -1.39 -10.87 -36.68
CA LYS A 175 -1.54 -9.47 -36.25
C LYS A 175 -2.40 -9.39 -34.98
N ALA A 176 -1.86 -8.76 -33.95
CA ALA A 176 -2.56 -8.53 -32.69
C ALA A 176 -3.50 -7.34 -32.83
N ASN A 177 -4.67 -7.46 -32.21
CA ASN A 177 -5.67 -6.39 -32.16
C ASN A 177 -5.77 -5.76 -30.77
N LYS A 178 -5.20 -6.41 -29.75
CA LYS A 178 -5.28 -6.00 -28.35
C LYS A 178 -3.99 -6.29 -27.60
N VAL A 179 -3.78 -5.55 -26.51
CA VAL A 179 -2.81 -5.89 -25.47
C VAL A 179 -3.57 -6.42 -24.27
N VAL A 180 -3.16 -7.59 -23.77
CA VAL A 180 -3.78 -8.27 -22.63
C VAL A 180 -2.80 -8.36 -21.47
N TYR A 181 -3.36 -8.49 -20.27
CA TYR A 181 -2.61 -8.74 -19.04
C TYR A 181 -2.81 -10.18 -18.59
N ILE A 182 -1.72 -10.90 -18.35
CA ILE A 182 -1.68 -12.31 -17.99
C ILE A 182 -1.08 -12.42 -16.58
N ALA A 183 -1.77 -13.11 -15.68
CA ALA A 183 -1.31 -13.35 -14.32
C ALA A 183 -1.91 -14.65 -13.78
N LYS A 184 -1.34 -15.19 -12.70
CA LYS A 184 -2.00 -16.24 -11.92
C LYS A 184 -3.15 -15.64 -11.11
N ASP A 185 -4.22 -16.41 -10.95
CA ASP A 185 -5.20 -16.18 -9.90
C ASP A 185 -4.65 -16.65 -8.54
N TYR A 186 -5.24 -16.12 -7.46
CA TYR A 186 -4.96 -16.50 -6.08
C TYR A 186 -5.78 -17.74 -5.70
#